data_AF-A0A972F3R2-F1
#
_entry.id   AF-A0A972F3R2-F1
#
_cell.length_a   1.000
_cell.length_b   1.000
_cell.length_c   1.000
_cell.angle_alpha   90.00
_cell.angle_beta   90.00
_cell.angle_gamma   90.00
#
_symmetry.space_group_name_H-M   'P 1'
#
loop_
_entity.id
_entity.type
_entity.pdbx_description
1 polymer ?
#
loop_
_entity_poly.entity_id
_entity_poly.type
_entity_poly.pdbx_seq_one_letter_code
_entity_poly.pdbx_strand_id
1 'polypeptide(L)'
;QDISEPAAAMLELFEHRVKLAEKQSKLEDLEYKKSKISPTAGKSGSSRLQKLDNSISETEAEIEKLEKEILPLENKVEQLKAKYSQLPDFEKYEALRDQGIDLSRLSYDESRSLRKDLQIIFQDPYSSLNPRLTIGQIIEEGIVTHKMYAAGSDEAREYVLKVMEECGLQNYMLHRYPYQFSGGQRQRICIARALAVKPKFLVCDECVSALDVSIQSQIINLLLELKEKQNLTYLFISHDLSVVKYISDRIGVMYLGNIVELTDKDKLFSDPRHPYTIALLSSIPTTDPESAQRDRIILEGNIPSPINPPSGCKFHTRCYMACDKCRRINPPLVEVEPGHFVACHYSERKLGEDGELLFDWRSCGEDIEIEE
;
A
#
# COMPACT_ATOMS: atom_id res chain seq x y z
N GLN A 1 -10.70 34.20 -16.31
CA GLN A 1 -10.10 33.89 -17.61
C GLN A 1 -10.94 32.81 -18.26
N ASP A 2 -10.98 32.75 -19.60
CA ASP A 2 -11.65 31.66 -20.31
C ASP A 2 -10.85 30.37 -20.13
N ILE A 3 -11.45 29.39 -19.47
CA ILE A 3 -10.83 28.10 -19.13
C ILE A 3 -11.29 27.00 -20.09
N SER A 4 -12.12 27.34 -21.09
CA SER A 4 -12.70 26.35 -22.01
C SER A 4 -11.65 25.61 -22.83
N GLU A 5 -10.66 26.32 -23.38
CA GLU A 5 -9.57 25.73 -24.17
C GLU A 5 -8.66 24.81 -23.34
N PRO A 6 -8.12 25.23 -22.16
CA PRO A 6 -7.37 24.32 -21.28
C PRO A 6 -8.18 23.13 -20.80
N ALA A 7 -9.46 23.32 -20.45
CA ALA A 7 -10.33 22.24 -19.99
C ALA A 7 -10.57 21.21 -21.11
N ALA A 8 -10.85 21.67 -22.33
CA ALA A 8 -11.03 20.80 -23.49
C ALA A 8 -9.77 19.99 -23.82
N ALA A 9 -8.60 20.63 -23.82
CA ALA A 9 -7.33 19.94 -24.09
C ALA A 9 -6.99 18.89 -23.00
N MET A 10 -7.25 19.19 -21.73
CA MET A 10 -7.05 18.23 -20.64
C MET A 10 -8.06 17.08 -20.68
N LEU A 11 -9.31 17.34 -21.05
CA LEU A 11 -10.33 16.30 -21.21
C LEU A 11 -9.99 15.36 -22.37
N GLU A 12 -9.58 15.92 -23.51
CA GLU A 12 -9.16 15.14 -24.68
C GLU A 12 -7.97 14.23 -24.35
N LEU A 13 -6.95 14.76 -23.65
CA LEU A 13 -5.82 13.97 -23.16
C LEU A 13 -6.27 12.85 -22.21
N PHE A 14 -7.19 13.15 -21.28
CA PHE A 14 -7.73 12.16 -20.35
C PHE A 14 -8.46 11.03 -21.07
N GLU A 15 -9.33 11.33 -22.03
CA GLU A 15 -10.05 10.32 -22.81
C GLU A 15 -9.11 9.38 -23.59
N HIS A 16 -8.02 9.92 -24.16
CA HIS A 16 -7.02 9.09 -24.85
C HIS A 16 -6.25 8.20 -23.86
N ARG A 17 -5.89 8.71 -22.68
CA ARG A 17 -5.25 7.91 -21.62
C ARG A 17 -6.18 6.80 -21.10
N VAL A 18 -7.48 7.06 -20.97
CA VAL A 18 -8.46 6.03 -20.60
C VAL A 18 -8.50 4.92 -21.65
N LYS A 19 -8.60 5.28 -22.94
CA LYS A 19 -8.57 4.30 -24.03
C LYS A 19 -7.27 3.50 -24.04
N LEU A 20 -6.12 4.15 -23.81
CA LEU A 20 -4.83 3.48 -23.71
C LEU A 20 -4.83 2.43 -22.59
N ALA A 21 -5.30 2.81 -21.40
CA ALA A 21 -5.39 1.91 -20.26
C ALA A 21 -6.33 0.71 -20.51
N GLU A 22 -7.48 0.93 -21.16
CA GLU A 22 -8.40 -0.15 -21.56
C GLU A 22 -7.73 -1.14 -22.53
N LYS A 23 -6.97 -0.64 -23.50
CA LYS A 23 -6.24 -1.49 -24.46
C LYS A 23 -5.11 -2.25 -23.81
N GLN A 24 -4.34 -1.62 -22.92
CA GLN A 24 -3.30 -2.29 -22.13
C GLN A 24 -3.90 -3.41 -21.27
N SER A 25 -5.02 -3.17 -20.58
CA SER A 25 -5.70 -4.23 -19.82
C SER A 25 -6.20 -5.38 -20.71
N LYS A 26 -6.69 -5.07 -21.92
CA LYS A 26 -7.09 -6.09 -22.89
C LYS A 26 -5.91 -6.92 -23.38
N LEU A 27 -4.75 -6.29 -23.60
CA LEU A 27 -3.52 -6.96 -23.99
C LEU A 27 -3.09 -7.98 -22.93
N GLU A 28 -3.03 -7.57 -21.65
CA GLU A 28 -2.70 -8.46 -20.52
C GLU A 28 -3.63 -9.69 -20.46
N ASP A 29 -4.94 -9.50 -20.67
CA ASP A 29 -5.90 -10.60 -20.68
C ASP A 29 -5.72 -11.54 -21.89
N LEU A 30 -5.32 -11.03 -23.05
CA LEU A 30 -5.02 -11.84 -24.24
C LEU A 30 -3.72 -12.64 -24.06
N GLU A 31 -2.67 -12.02 -23.52
CA GLU A 31 -1.41 -12.68 -23.18
C GLU A 31 -1.62 -13.77 -22.13
N TYR A 32 -2.44 -13.49 -21.12
CA TYR A 32 -2.81 -14.49 -20.12
C TYR A 32 -3.54 -15.69 -20.77
N LYS A 33 -4.51 -15.43 -21.66
CA LYS A 33 -5.19 -16.50 -22.42
C LYS A 33 -4.22 -17.31 -23.28
N LYS A 34 -3.23 -16.66 -23.89
CA LYS A 34 -2.17 -17.32 -24.66
C LYS A 34 -1.29 -18.21 -23.77
N SER A 35 -0.93 -17.74 -22.58
CA SER A 35 -0.11 -18.51 -21.62
C SER A 35 -0.74 -19.82 -21.16
N LYS A 36 -2.08 -19.93 -21.24
CA LYS A 36 -2.85 -21.13 -20.87
C LYS A 36 -2.92 -22.19 -21.96
N ILE A 37 -2.51 -21.91 -23.20
CA ILE A 37 -2.53 -22.90 -24.28
C ILE A 37 -1.23 -23.70 -24.24
N SER A 38 -1.32 -24.99 -23.89
CA SER A 38 -0.16 -25.89 -23.88
C SER A 38 0.48 -25.99 -25.29
N PRO A 39 1.81 -25.99 -25.41
CA PRO A 39 2.51 -26.18 -26.69
C PRO A 39 2.25 -27.56 -27.33
N THR A 40 1.70 -28.51 -26.57
CA THR A 40 1.30 -29.85 -27.04
C THR A 40 -0.16 -29.94 -27.51
N ALA A 41 -0.90 -28.83 -27.53
CA ALA A 41 -2.27 -28.82 -28.02
C ALA A 41 -2.30 -29.15 -29.53
N GLY A 42 -3.15 -30.10 -29.94
CA GLY A 42 -3.28 -30.55 -31.33
C GLY A 42 -3.72 -29.43 -32.31
N LYS A 43 -4.14 -29.79 -33.54
CA LYS A 43 -4.49 -28.82 -34.60
C LYS A 43 -5.45 -27.68 -34.17
N SER A 44 -6.35 -27.93 -33.22
CA SER A 44 -7.26 -26.93 -32.66
C SER A 44 -6.58 -25.89 -31.75
N GLY A 45 -5.55 -26.28 -31.01
CA GLY A 45 -4.75 -25.39 -30.17
C GLY A 45 -3.87 -24.44 -30.98
N SER A 46 -3.25 -24.94 -32.06
CA SER A 46 -2.46 -24.15 -33.01
C SER A 46 -3.29 -23.04 -33.67
N SER A 47 -4.51 -23.32 -34.12
CA SER A 47 -5.40 -22.31 -34.71
C SER A 47 -5.84 -21.25 -33.68
N ARG A 48 -6.07 -21.65 -32.41
CA ARG A 48 -6.45 -20.73 -31.33
C ARG A 48 -5.30 -19.83 -30.91
N LEU A 49 -4.07 -20.36 -30.86
CA LEU A 49 -2.83 -19.60 -30.66
C LEU A 49 -2.66 -18.54 -31.74
N GLN A 50 -2.77 -18.92 -33.01
CA GLN A 50 -2.63 -17.99 -34.13
C GLN A 50 -3.67 -16.85 -34.11
N LYS A 51 -4.91 -17.14 -33.69
CA LYS A 51 -5.95 -16.10 -33.51
C LYS A 51 -5.62 -15.14 -32.36
N LEU A 52 -5.09 -15.66 -31.24
CA LEU A 52 -4.67 -14.84 -30.11
C LEU A 52 -3.45 -13.98 -30.47
N ASP A 53 -2.47 -14.54 -31.18
CA ASP A 53 -1.30 -13.81 -31.67
C ASP A 53 -1.70 -12.64 -32.57
N ASN A 54 -2.62 -12.86 -33.51
CA ASN A 54 -3.15 -11.78 -34.33
C ASN A 54 -3.85 -10.71 -33.47
N SER A 55 -4.71 -11.12 -32.53
CA SER A 55 -5.44 -10.19 -31.65
C SER A 55 -4.50 -9.39 -30.74
N ILE A 56 -3.40 -10.00 -30.28
CA ILE A 56 -2.35 -9.34 -29.50
C ILE A 56 -1.67 -8.30 -30.37
N SER A 57 -1.17 -8.68 -31.56
CA SER A 57 -0.50 -7.76 -32.48
C SER A 57 -1.38 -6.58 -32.91
N GLU A 58 -2.68 -6.81 -33.11
CA GLU A 58 -3.65 -5.75 -33.39
C GLU A 58 -3.79 -4.79 -32.21
N THR A 59 -3.87 -5.32 -30.99
CA THR A 59 -4.02 -4.51 -29.77
C THR A 59 -2.73 -3.74 -29.47
N GLU A 60 -1.55 -4.33 -29.68
CA GLU A 60 -0.25 -3.64 -29.58
C GLU A 60 -0.14 -2.48 -30.57
N ALA A 61 -0.58 -2.67 -31.83
CA ALA A 61 -0.59 -1.61 -32.82
C ALA A 61 -1.57 -0.47 -32.47
N GLU A 62 -2.72 -0.79 -31.88
CA GLU A 62 -3.66 0.21 -31.35
C GLU A 62 -3.07 1.00 -30.19
N ILE A 63 -2.35 0.34 -29.27
CA ILE A 63 -1.62 0.96 -28.15
C ILE A 63 -0.57 1.93 -28.69
N GLU A 64 0.29 1.48 -29.60
CA GLU A 64 1.35 2.32 -30.19
C GLU A 64 0.76 3.54 -30.92
N LYS A 65 -0.39 3.36 -31.59
CA LYS A 65 -1.11 4.47 -32.22
C LYS A 65 -1.62 5.48 -31.19
N LEU A 66 -2.25 5.02 -30.11
CA LEU A 66 -2.76 5.88 -29.04
C LEU A 66 -1.62 6.63 -28.34
N GLU A 67 -0.49 5.98 -28.08
CA GLU A 67 0.70 6.63 -27.51
C GLU A 67 1.22 7.77 -28.41
N LYS A 68 1.25 7.56 -29.73
CA LYS A 68 1.61 8.61 -30.71
C LYS A 68 0.60 9.76 -30.76
N GLU A 69 -0.68 9.49 -30.51
CA GLU A 69 -1.74 10.51 -30.44
C GLU A 69 -1.71 11.29 -29.10
N ILE A 70 -1.27 10.66 -28.01
CA ILE A 70 -1.16 11.28 -26.68
C ILE A 70 -0.02 12.29 -26.61
N LEU A 71 1.15 11.97 -27.19
CA LEU A 71 2.33 12.84 -27.14
C LEU A 71 2.08 14.30 -27.60
N PRO A 72 1.42 14.60 -28.74
CA PRO A 72 1.12 15.97 -29.12
C PRO A 72 0.10 16.65 -28.19
N LEU A 73 -0.84 15.89 -27.61
CA LEU A 73 -1.80 16.42 -26.63
C LEU A 73 -1.12 16.81 -25.32
N GLU A 74 -0.16 16.00 -24.85
CA GLU A 74 0.67 16.33 -23.68
C GLU A 74 1.45 17.62 -23.90
N ASN A 75 2.14 17.73 -25.04
CA ASN A 75 2.85 18.96 -25.42
C ASN A 75 1.92 20.18 -25.48
N LYS A 76 0.71 20.01 -26.01
CA LYS A 76 -0.30 21.08 -26.04
C LYS A 76 -0.73 21.51 -24.64
N VAL A 77 -0.96 20.56 -23.74
CA VAL A 77 -1.30 20.84 -22.34
C VAL A 77 -0.14 21.54 -21.62
N GLU A 78 1.11 21.12 -21.83
CA GLU A 78 2.29 21.79 -21.27
C GLU A 78 2.46 23.23 -21.78
N GLN A 79 2.26 23.48 -23.08
CA GLN A 79 2.28 24.83 -23.64
C GLN A 79 1.20 25.73 -23.05
N LEU A 80 0.00 25.18 -22.81
CA LEU A 80 -1.08 25.92 -22.16
C LEU A 80 -0.75 26.21 -20.69
N LYS A 81 -0.17 25.27 -19.96
CA LYS A 81 0.31 25.46 -18.58
C LYS A 81 1.42 26.52 -18.49
N ALA A 82 2.37 26.52 -19.43
CA ALA A 82 3.47 27.47 -19.45
C ALA A 82 3.00 28.94 -19.50
N LYS A 83 1.81 29.22 -20.06
CA LYS A 83 1.21 30.57 -20.06
C LYS A 83 0.81 31.06 -18.66
N TYR A 84 0.58 30.15 -17.72
CA TYR A 84 0.07 30.44 -16.38
C TYR A 84 1.09 30.16 -15.27
N SER A 85 2.29 29.70 -15.61
CA SER A 85 3.35 29.29 -14.67
C SER A 85 3.80 30.39 -13.71
N GLN A 86 3.62 31.66 -14.07
CA GLN A 86 4.01 32.81 -13.26
C GLN A 86 2.97 33.20 -12.19
N LEU A 87 1.81 32.55 -12.15
CA LEU A 87 0.78 32.83 -11.15
C LEU A 87 1.08 32.08 -9.84
N PRO A 88 1.16 32.75 -8.67
CA PRO A 88 1.46 32.10 -7.40
C PRO A 88 0.48 30.98 -7.03
N ASP A 89 -0.80 31.16 -7.34
CA ASP A 89 -1.82 30.14 -7.12
C ASP A 89 -1.61 28.94 -8.06
N PHE A 90 -1.20 29.17 -9.31
CA PHE A 90 -0.94 28.09 -10.26
C PHE A 90 0.24 27.24 -9.80
N GLU A 91 1.35 27.85 -9.38
CA GLU A 91 2.52 27.13 -8.86
C GLU A 91 2.17 26.31 -7.61
N LYS A 92 1.36 26.87 -6.70
CA LYS A 92 0.85 26.16 -5.52
C LYS A 92 0.02 24.92 -5.89
N TYR A 93 -0.91 25.02 -6.85
CA TYR A 93 -1.78 23.90 -7.24
C TYR A 93 -1.09 22.91 -8.18
N GLU A 94 -0.14 23.35 -9.01
CA GLU A 94 0.65 22.49 -9.88
C GLU A 94 1.68 21.67 -9.06
N ALA A 95 2.23 22.24 -7.98
CA ALA A 95 3.02 21.47 -7.01
C ALA A 95 2.21 20.37 -6.27
N LEU A 96 0.89 20.56 -6.19
CA LEU A 96 -0.06 19.56 -5.69
C LEU A 96 -0.56 18.62 -6.80
N ARG A 97 -0.17 18.83 -8.06
CA ARG A 97 -0.55 17.98 -9.19
C ARG A 97 0.42 16.81 -9.27
N ASP A 98 0.19 15.84 -8.41
CA ASP A 98 0.57 14.47 -8.70
C ASP A 98 -0.22 13.98 -9.93
N GLN A 99 0.32 13.02 -10.69
CA GLN A 99 -0.47 12.25 -11.66
C GLN A 99 -1.54 11.36 -10.98
N GLY A 100 -1.70 11.51 -9.66
CA GLY A 100 -2.62 10.78 -8.83
C GLY A 100 -4.06 11.11 -9.15
N ILE A 101 -4.94 10.18 -8.79
CA ILE A 101 -6.38 10.33 -8.92
C ILE A 101 -6.89 10.79 -7.55
N ASP A 102 -7.46 11.99 -7.46
CA ASP A 102 -8.12 12.47 -6.24
C ASP A 102 -9.42 11.68 -6.03
N LEU A 103 -9.34 10.65 -5.19
CA LEU A 103 -10.43 9.74 -4.87
C LEU A 103 -11.66 10.47 -4.32
N SER A 104 -11.47 11.63 -3.67
CA SER A 104 -12.58 12.39 -3.06
C SER A 104 -13.50 13.06 -4.08
N ARG A 105 -13.02 13.24 -5.32
CA ARG A 105 -13.75 13.92 -6.39
C ARG A 105 -14.38 12.96 -7.40
N LEU A 106 -14.11 11.66 -7.28
CA LEU A 106 -14.62 10.67 -8.22
C LEU A 106 -16.13 10.49 -8.08
N SER A 107 -16.80 10.32 -9.22
CA SER A 107 -18.18 9.82 -9.26
C SER A 107 -18.24 8.36 -8.80
N TYR A 108 -19.46 7.87 -8.59
CA TYR A 108 -19.69 6.48 -8.17
C TYR A 108 -19.16 5.46 -9.20
N ASP A 109 -19.37 5.71 -10.49
CA ASP A 109 -18.97 4.78 -11.55
C ASP A 109 -17.46 4.78 -11.77
N GLU A 110 -16.82 5.95 -11.72
CA GLU A 110 -15.34 6.05 -11.75
C GLU A 110 -14.73 5.33 -10.56
N SER A 111 -15.27 5.56 -9.35
CA SER A 111 -14.84 4.86 -8.14
C SER A 111 -15.01 3.35 -8.25
N ARG A 112 -16.11 2.89 -8.87
CA ARG A 112 -16.39 1.45 -9.06
C ARG A 112 -15.36 0.79 -9.97
N SER A 113 -14.94 1.47 -11.04
CA SER A 113 -13.85 1.00 -11.90
C SER A 113 -12.56 0.87 -11.12
N LEU A 114 -12.22 1.92 -10.35
CA LEU A 114 -10.98 1.99 -9.59
C LEU A 114 -10.89 0.98 -8.43
N ARG A 115 -12.02 0.59 -7.84
CA ARG A 115 -12.07 -0.44 -6.78
C ARG A 115 -11.51 -1.78 -7.25
N LYS A 116 -11.53 -2.10 -8.56
CA LYS A 116 -10.87 -3.32 -9.05
C LYS A 116 -9.36 -3.28 -8.77
N ASP A 117 -8.76 -2.11 -8.97
CA ASP A 117 -7.32 -1.89 -8.83
C ASP A 117 -6.90 -1.66 -7.38
N LEU A 118 -7.81 -1.16 -6.52
CA LEU A 118 -7.58 -0.88 -5.10
C LEU A 118 -8.36 -1.87 -4.21
N GLN A 119 -7.65 -2.79 -3.57
CA GLN A 119 -8.24 -3.81 -2.71
C GLN A 119 -7.79 -3.67 -1.26
N ILE A 120 -8.53 -4.29 -0.34
CA ILE A 120 -8.24 -4.28 1.09
C ILE A 120 -8.40 -5.67 1.70
N ILE A 121 -7.48 -6.01 2.58
CA ILE A 121 -7.55 -7.13 3.51
C ILE A 121 -7.79 -6.56 4.89
N PHE A 122 -8.94 -6.90 5.48
CA PHE A 122 -9.34 -6.45 6.80
C PHE A 122 -8.62 -7.20 7.92
N GLN A 123 -8.57 -6.55 9.10
CA GLN A 123 -7.98 -7.08 10.33
C GLN A 123 -8.60 -8.39 10.80
N ASP A 124 -9.93 -8.52 10.76
CA ASP A 124 -10.63 -9.74 11.14
C ASP A 124 -11.08 -10.55 9.92
N PRO A 125 -10.44 -11.70 9.63
CA PRO A 125 -10.86 -12.56 8.53
C PRO A 125 -12.21 -13.24 8.78
N TYR A 126 -12.69 -13.34 10.04
CA TYR A 126 -13.95 -14.00 10.33
C TYR A 126 -15.15 -13.11 9.98
N SER A 127 -15.20 -11.89 10.50
CA SER A 127 -16.30 -10.95 10.23
C SER A 127 -16.33 -10.47 8.78
N SER A 128 -15.19 -10.46 8.09
CA SER A 128 -15.11 -10.02 6.69
C SER A 128 -15.58 -11.07 5.68
N LEU A 129 -15.81 -12.32 6.07
CA LEU A 129 -16.31 -13.40 5.19
C LEU A 129 -17.80 -13.68 5.47
N ASN A 130 -18.61 -13.75 4.41
CA ASN A 130 -20.02 -14.11 4.56
C ASN A 130 -20.16 -15.61 4.92
N PRO A 131 -20.68 -15.97 6.10
CA PRO A 131 -20.72 -17.36 6.55
C PRO A 131 -21.74 -18.22 5.78
N ARG A 132 -22.62 -17.60 4.98
CA ARG A 132 -23.62 -18.29 4.16
C ARG A 132 -23.14 -18.66 2.77
N LEU A 133 -21.96 -18.17 2.37
CA LEU A 133 -21.36 -18.45 1.07
C LEU A 133 -20.24 -19.47 1.21
N THR A 134 -20.05 -20.29 0.18
CA THR A 134 -18.86 -21.14 0.09
C THR A 134 -17.63 -20.30 -0.26
N ILE A 135 -16.43 -20.83 -0.02
CA ILE A 135 -15.19 -20.13 -0.36
C ILE A 135 -15.11 -19.82 -1.86
N GLY A 136 -15.54 -20.76 -2.71
CA GLY A 136 -15.60 -20.53 -4.15
C GLY A 136 -16.48 -19.33 -4.50
N GLN A 137 -17.66 -19.23 -3.90
CA GLN A 137 -18.58 -18.11 -4.11
C GLN A 137 -18.01 -16.79 -3.61
N ILE A 138 -17.33 -16.78 -2.46
CA ILE A 138 -16.72 -15.57 -1.90
C ILE A 138 -15.61 -15.02 -2.81
N ILE A 139 -14.78 -15.89 -3.38
CA ILE A 139 -13.70 -15.48 -4.29
C ILE A 139 -14.29 -15.08 -5.66
N GLU A 140 -15.32 -15.78 -6.11
CA GLU A 140 -16.03 -15.51 -7.37
C GLU A 140 -16.76 -14.17 -7.38
N GLU A 141 -17.28 -13.72 -6.22
CA GLU A 141 -18.09 -12.51 -6.11
C GLU A 141 -17.41 -11.27 -6.72
N GLY A 142 -16.12 -11.08 -6.45
CA GLY A 142 -15.34 -9.96 -6.97
C GLY A 142 -15.23 -9.97 -8.50
N ILE A 143 -14.85 -11.12 -9.08
CA ILE A 143 -14.65 -11.24 -10.52
C ILE A 143 -15.95 -11.12 -11.32
N VAL A 144 -17.08 -11.55 -10.74
CA VAL A 144 -18.42 -11.36 -11.34
C VAL A 144 -18.86 -9.90 -11.24
N THR A 145 -18.66 -9.28 -10.08
CA THR A 145 -19.05 -7.87 -9.83
C THR A 145 -18.34 -6.90 -10.76
N HIS A 146 -17.08 -7.20 -11.09
CA HIS A 146 -16.25 -6.43 -12.04
C HIS A 146 -16.34 -6.94 -13.49
N LYS A 147 -17.31 -7.82 -13.81
CA LYS A 147 -17.59 -8.32 -15.17
C LYS A 147 -16.40 -9.01 -15.86
N MET A 148 -15.47 -9.59 -15.09
CA MET A 148 -14.35 -10.35 -15.64
C MET A 148 -14.83 -11.72 -16.16
N TYR A 149 -15.78 -12.34 -15.45
CA TYR A 149 -16.39 -13.60 -15.82
C TYR A 149 -17.89 -13.59 -15.53
N ALA A 150 -18.65 -14.43 -16.24
CA ALA A 150 -20.06 -14.65 -15.94
C ALA A 150 -20.22 -15.54 -14.70
N ALA A 151 -21.22 -15.24 -13.87
CA ALA A 151 -21.51 -16.01 -12.66
C ALA A 151 -21.78 -17.48 -12.98
N GLY A 152 -21.12 -18.38 -12.26
CA GLY A 152 -21.26 -19.82 -12.38
C GLY A 152 -20.67 -20.42 -13.66
N SER A 153 -19.91 -19.65 -14.45
CA SER A 153 -19.27 -20.20 -15.65
C SER A 153 -18.13 -21.16 -15.29
N ASP A 154 -17.89 -22.16 -16.15
CA ASP A 154 -16.77 -23.09 -15.98
C ASP A 154 -15.41 -22.34 -15.98
N GLU A 155 -15.32 -21.28 -16.78
CA GLU A 155 -14.15 -20.40 -16.85
C GLU A 155 -13.90 -19.65 -15.53
N ALA A 156 -14.97 -19.13 -14.89
CA ALA A 156 -14.88 -18.48 -13.58
C ALA A 156 -14.41 -19.48 -12.52
N ARG A 157 -14.98 -20.70 -12.55
CA ARG A 157 -14.63 -21.77 -11.62
C ARG A 157 -13.16 -22.18 -11.74
N GLU A 158 -12.66 -22.36 -12.96
CA GLU A 158 -11.25 -22.69 -13.20
C GLU A 158 -10.32 -21.56 -12.72
N TYR A 159 -10.71 -20.31 -12.98
CA TYR A 159 -9.95 -19.14 -12.52
C TYR A 159 -9.90 -19.07 -10.98
N VAL A 160 -11.03 -19.25 -10.30
CA VAL A 160 -11.11 -19.26 -8.83
C VAL A 160 -10.22 -20.35 -8.23
N LEU A 161 -10.20 -21.55 -8.81
CA LEU A 161 -9.32 -22.64 -8.36
C LEU A 161 -7.84 -22.27 -8.49
N LYS A 162 -7.45 -21.57 -9.55
CA LYS A 162 -6.08 -21.07 -9.73
C LYS A 162 -5.71 -20.05 -8.65
N VAL A 163 -6.57 -19.08 -8.39
CA VAL A 163 -6.34 -18.05 -7.36
C VAL A 163 -6.25 -18.70 -5.97
N MET A 164 -7.09 -19.71 -5.71
CA MET A 164 -7.00 -20.52 -4.49
C MET A 164 -5.64 -21.20 -4.36
N GLU A 165 -5.17 -21.87 -5.41
CA GLU A 165 -3.87 -22.56 -5.45
C GLU A 165 -2.71 -21.59 -5.21
N GLU A 166 -2.72 -20.42 -5.85
CA GLU A 166 -1.73 -19.36 -5.65
C GLU A 166 -1.67 -18.87 -4.19
N CYS A 167 -2.79 -18.90 -3.48
CA CYS A 167 -2.86 -18.56 -2.06
C CYS A 167 -2.61 -19.75 -1.11
N GLY A 168 -2.24 -20.92 -1.65
CA GLY A 168 -1.99 -22.15 -0.89
C GLY A 168 -3.26 -22.85 -0.39
N LEU A 169 -4.41 -22.62 -1.01
CA LEU A 169 -5.67 -23.30 -0.74
C LEU A 169 -5.85 -24.48 -1.70
N GLN A 170 -6.41 -25.59 -1.19
CA GLN A 170 -6.57 -26.82 -1.96
C GLN A 170 -7.91 -26.85 -2.71
N ASN A 171 -7.95 -27.43 -3.91
CA ASN A 171 -9.14 -27.44 -4.76
C ASN A 171 -10.39 -28.06 -4.10
N TYR A 172 -10.22 -29.08 -3.25
CA TYR A 172 -11.34 -29.70 -2.52
C TYR A 172 -12.02 -28.76 -1.51
N MET A 173 -11.39 -27.62 -1.18
CA MET A 173 -11.90 -26.62 -0.24
C MET A 173 -12.97 -25.71 -0.86
N LEU A 174 -13.13 -25.72 -2.19
CA LEU A 174 -13.99 -24.79 -2.94
C LEU A 174 -15.44 -24.72 -2.41
N HIS A 175 -16.00 -25.87 -2.05
CA HIS A 175 -17.40 -26.00 -1.62
C HIS A 175 -17.58 -25.91 -0.11
N ARG A 176 -16.51 -25.65 0.65
CA ARG A 176 -16.58 -25.49 2.11
C ARG A 176 -16.96 -24.06 2.48
N TYR A 177 -17.43 -23.91 3.71
CA TYR A 177 -17.83 -22.63 4.30
C TYR A 177 -16.73 -22.08 5.23
N PRO A 178 -16.67 -20.75 5.46
CA PRO A 178 -15.63 -20.10 6.26
C PRO A 178 -15.41 -20.71 7.66
N TYR A 179 -16.48 -21.14 8.33
CA TYR A 179 -16.40 -21.73 9.68
C TYR A 179 -15.65 -23.08 9.71
N GLN A 180 -15.42 -23.73 8.56
CA GLN A 180 -14.71 -25.00 8.45
C GLN A 180 -13.19 -24.85 8.32
N PHE A 181 -12.66 -23.62 8.41
CA PHE A 181 -11.24 -23.29 8.22
C PHE A 181 -10.60 -22.75 9.50
N SER A 182 -9.28 -22.94 9.63
CA SER A 182 -8.45 -22.29 10.65
C SER A 182 -8.31 -20.78 10.38
N GLY A 183 -7.85 -20.02 11.37
CA GLY A 183 -7.60 -18.57 11.22
C GLY A 183 -6.69 -18.25 10.03
N GLY A 184 -5.54 -18.94 9.91
CA GLY A 184 -4.61 -18.75 8.79
C GLY A 184 -5.21 -19.11 7.43
N GLN A 185 -6.05 -20.16 7.37
CA GLN A 185 -6.74 -20.52 6.13
C GLN A 185 -7.78 -19.45 5.74
N ARG A 186 -8.53 -18.91 6.71
CA ARG A 186 -9.44 -17.78 6.46
C ARG A 186 -8.69 -16.54 5.98
N GLN A 187 -7.49 -16.31 6.50
CA GLN A 187 -6.63 -15.23 6.01
C GLN A 187 -6.24 -15.43 4.54
N ARG A 188 -5.81 -16.65 4.18
CA ARG A 188 -5.52 -17.01 2.77
C ARG A 188 -6.74 -16.83 1.88
N ILE A 189 -7.93 -17.13 2.37
CA ILE A 189 -9.19 -16.89 1.65
C ILE A 189 -9.43 -15.38 1.44
N CYS A 190 -9.20 -14.54 2.45
CA CYS A 190 -9.32 -13.09 2.33
C CYS A 190 -8.32 -12.52 1.32
N ILE A 191 -7.08 -13.01 1.33
CA ILE A 191 -6.04 -12.68 0.34
C ILE A 191 -6.50 -13.11 -1.06
N ALA A 192 -6.95 -14.35 -1.23
CA ALA A 192 -7.45 -14.86 -2.50
C ALA A 192 -8.61 -14.03 -3.06
N ARG A 193 -9.57 -13.65 -2.20
CA ARG A 193 -10.69 -12.78 -2.58
C ARG A 193 -10.20 -11.43 -3.11
N ALA A 194 -9.27 -10.79 -2.41
CA ALA A 194 -8.73 -9.50 -2.82
C ALA A 194 -7.93 -9.60 -4.12
N LEU A 195 -7.16 -10.66 -4.31
CA LEU A 195 -6.30 -10.84 -5.50
C LEU A 195 -7.05 -11.35 -6.73
N ALA A 196 -8.23 -11.96 -6.55
CA ALA A 196 -9.00 -12.51 -7.65
C ALA A 196 -9.28 -11.47 -8.76
N VAL A 197 -9.42 -10.19 -8.40
CA VAL A 197 -9.68 -9.10 -9.34
C VAL A 197 -8.42 -8.50 -10.00
N LYS A 198 -7.24 -9.06 -9.73
CA LYS A 198 -5.92 -8.56 -10.19
C LYS A 198 -5.68 -7.08 -9.82
N PRO A 199 -5.67 -6.74 -8.52
CA PRO A 199 -5.44 -5.37 -8.09
C PRO A 199 -4.02 -4.90 -8.41
N LYS A 200 -3.80 -3.58 -8.37
CA LYS A 200 -2.47 -2.96 -8.43
C LYS A 200 -1.99 -2.54 -7.04
N PHE A 201 -2.93 -2.23 -6.15
CA PHE A 201 -2.67 -1.76 -4.81
C PHE A 201 -3.52 -2.52 -3.79
N LEU A 202 -2.88 -2.96 -2.70
CA LEU A 202 -3.52 -3.71 -1.64
C LEU A 202 -3.21 -3.10 -0.27
N VAL A 203 -4.26 -2.78 0.47
CA VAL A 203 -4.15 -2.36 1.87
C VAL A 203 -4.26 -3.61 2.75
N CYS A 204 -3.25 -3.85 3.57
CA CYS A 204 -3.21 -4.95 4.54
C CYS A 204 -3.39 -4.37 5.94
N ASP A 205 -4.62 -4.34 6.44
CA ASP A 205 -4.96 -3.75 7.74
C ASP A 205 -4.83 -4.79 8.84
N GLU A 206 -3.72 -4.78 9.59
CA GLU A 206 -3.42 -5.70 10.70
C GLU A 206 -3.67 -7.18 10.39
N CYS A 207 -3.48 -7.57 9.13
CA CYS A 207 -4.00 -8.81 8.58
C CYS A 207 -3.30 -10.09 9.07
N VAL A 208 -2.33 -9.96 9.98
CA VAL A 208 -1.58 -11.09 10.56
C VAL A 208 -1.55 -11.09 12.08
N SER A 209 -2.15 -10.09 12.75
CA SER A 209 -2.02 -9.91 14.20
C SER A 209 -2.73 -10.98 15.03
N ALA A 210 -3.80 -11.58 14.50
CA ALA A 210 -4.59 -12.61 15.18
C ALA A 210 -4.08 -14.05 14.91
N LEU A 211 -2.90 -14.21 14.32
CA LEU A 211 -2.36 -15.50 13.89
C LEU A 211 -1.16 -15.93 14.73
N ASP A 212 -0.96 -17.24 14.87
CA ASP A 212 0.26 -17.79 15.48
C ASP A 212 1.49 -17.37 14.66
N VAL A 213 2.64 -17.18 15.33
CA VAL A 213 3.90 -16.68 14.74
C VAL A 213 4.34 -17.50 13.50
N SER A 214 4.14 -18.82 13.53
CA SER A 214 4.48 -19.70 12.40
C SER A 214 3.58 -19.47 11.19
N ILE A 215 2.27 -19.25 11.40
CA ILE A 215 1.29 -18.97 10.36
C ILE A 215 1.49 -17.56 9.81
N GLN A 216 1.73 -16.58 10.68
CA GLN A 216 2.06 -15.21 10.32
C GLN A 216 3.25 -15.16 9.35
N SER A 217 4.34 -15.89 9.65
CA SER A 217 5.50 -15.98 8.76
C SER A 217 5.14 -16.55 7.38
N GLN A 218 4.29 -17.59 7.33
CA GLN A 218 3.83 -18.17 6.06
C GLN A 218 2.98 -17.18 5.25
N ILE A 219 2.11 -16.39 5.90
CA ILE A 219 1.30 -15.38 5.23
C ILE A 219 2.17 -14.24 4.69
N ILE A 220 3.15 -13.79 5.46
CA ILE A 220 4.06 -12.73 5.00
C ILE A 220 4.89 -13.19 3.81
N ASN A 221 5.43 -14.42 3.83
CA ASN A 221 6.16 -14.99 2.70
C ASN A 221 5.27 -15.11 1.45
N LEU A 222 4.01 -15.50 1.63
CA LEU A 222 3.03 -15.52 0.54
C LEU A 222 2.82 -14.12 -0.04
N LEU A 223 2.63 -13.09 0.79
CA LEU A 223 2.47 -11.72 0.33
C LEU A 223 3.72 -11.25 -0.44
N LEU A 224 4.93 -11.50 0.06
CA LEU A 224 6.16 -11.14 -0.65
C LEU A 224 6.30 -11.85 -2.00
N GLU A 225 5.95 -13.14 -2.07
CA GLU A 225 5.96 -13.88 -3.34
C GLU A 225 4.96 -13.30 -4.34
N LEU A 226 3.78 -12.88 -3.88
CA LEU A 226 2.76 -12.27 -4.72
C LEU A 226 3.12 -10.84 -5.14
N LYS A 227 3.78 -10.07 -4.27
CA LYS A 227 4.34 -8.74 -4.58
C LYS A 227 5.20 -8.81 -5.83
N GLU A 228 6.17 -9.73 -5.84
CA GLU A 228 7.12 -9.91 -6.94
C GLU A 228 6.44 -10.46 -8.20
N LYS A 229 5.59 -11.48 -8.07
CA LYS A 229 4.95 -12.12 -9.23
C LYS A 229 3.94 -11.25 -9.94
N GLN A 230 3.22 -10.40 -9.21
CA GLN A 230 2.10 -9.62 -9.74
C GLN A 230 2.39 -8.11 -9.74
N ASN A 231 3.61 -7.69 -9.39
CA ASN A 231 4.02 -6.30 -9.30
C ASN A 231 3.06 -5.45 -8.43
N LEU A 232 2.70 -5.99 -7.26
CA LEU A 232 1.72 -5.38 -6.36
C LEU A 232 2.37 -4.32 -5.47
N THR A 233 1.64 -3.24 -5.24
CA THR A 233 2.00 -2.25 -4.20
C THR A 233 1.22 -2.52 -2.93
N TYR A 234 1.92 -2.59 -1.78
CA TYR A 234 1.31 -2.83 -0.48
C TYR A 234 1.38 -1.61 0.43
N LEU A 235 0.26 -1.29 1.08
CA LEU A 235 0.23 -0.50 2.30
C LEU A 235 -0.04 -1.46 3.45
N PHE A 236 1.01 -1.79 4.21
CA PHE A 236 0.93 -2.74 5.32
C PHE A 236 0.82 -2.00 6.66
N ILE A 237 -0.25 -2.27 7.41
CA ILE A 237 -0.52 -1.65 8.70
C ILE A 237 -0.35 -2.72 9.78
N SER A 238 0.51 -2.44 10.77
CA SER A 238 0.73 -3.35 11.89
C SER A 238 1.30 -2.61 13.09
N HIS A 239 1.02 -3.12 14.28
CA HIS A 239 1.68 -2.71 15.51
C HIS A 239 2.95 -3.52 15.83
N ASP A 240 3.24 -4.60 15.09
CA ASP A 240 4.45 -5.42 15.29
C ASP A 240 5.57 -4.97 14.36
N LEU A 241 6.55 -4.25 14.92
CA LEU A 241 7.70 -3.73 14.19
C LEU A 241 8.59 -4.84 13.59
N SER A 242 8.59 -6.05 14.16
CA SER A 242 9.36 -7.19 13.63
C SER A 242 8.83 -7.63 12.28
N VAL A 243 7.51 -7.58 12.12
CA VAL A 243 6.81 -7.88 10.86
C VAL A 243 7.04 -6.78 9.85
N VAL A 244 6.83 -5.54 10.28
CA VAL A 244 6.95 -4.35 9.42
C VAL A 244 8.37 -4.28 8.83
N LYS A 245 9.41 -4.58 9.63
CA LYS A 245 10.81 -4.67 9.18
C LYS A 245 11.01 -5.65 8.03
N TYR A 246 10.31 -6.78 8.07
CA TYR A 246 10.51 -7.85 7.10
C TYR A 246 9.79 -7.59 5.77
N ILE A 247 8.56 -7.05 5.82
CA ILE A 247 7.72 -6.89 4.61
C ILE A 247 7.86 -5.53 3.91
N SER A 248 8.24 -4.48 4.64
CA SER A 248 8.14 -3.10 4.14
C SER A 248 9.46 -2.60 3.58
N ASP A 249 9.40 -1.78 2.53
CA ASP A 249 10.57 -1.06 1.99
C ASP A 249 10.79 0.26 2.76
N ARG A 250 9.69 0.98 3.01
CA ARG A 250 9.63 2.22 3.80
C ARG A 250 8.66 2.05 4.96
N ILE A 251 8.92 2.75 6.07
CA ILE A 251 8.13 2.64 7.29
C ILE A 251 7.72 4.03 7.76
N GLY A 252 6.42 4.23 7.95
CA GLY A 252 5.86 5.39 8.61
C GLY A 252 5.39 5.02 10.02
N VAL A 253 5.92 5.70 11.03
CA VAL A 253 5.48 5.57 12.43
C VAL A 253 4.42 6.63 12.70
N MET A 254 3.30 6.20 13.27
CA MET A 254 2.19 7.09 13.60
C MET A 254 1.94 7.18 15.10
N TYR A 255 1.59 8.37 15.58
CA TYR A 255 1.13 8.59 16.95
C TYR A 255 -0.07 9.55 16.96
N LEU A 256 -1.18 9.13 17.58
CA LEU A 256 -2.45 9.89 17.66
C LEU A 256 -2.88 10.51 16.30
N GLY A 257 -2.80 9.70 15.24
CA GLY A 257 -3.23 10.07 13.89
C GLY A 257 -2.24 10.94 13.10
N ASN A 258 -1.04 11.22 13.63
CA ASN A 258 0.01 11.92 12.88
C ASN A 258 1.12 10.95 12.51
N ILE A 259 1.68 11.09 11.30
CA ILE A 259 3.00 10.53 10.98
C ILE A 259 4.04 11.32 11.78
N VAL A 260 4.75 10.64 12.67
CA VAL A 260 5.80 11.25 13.50
C VAL A 260 7.19 11.02 12.94
N GLU A 261 7.35 9.95 12.15
CA GLU A 261 8.61 9.60 11.49
C GLU A 261 8.32 8.75 10.25
N LEU A 262 9.01 9.01 9.15
CA LEU A 262 8.90 8.26 7.91
C LEU A 262 10.28 8.16 7.26
N THR A 263 10.78 6.94 7.04
CA THR A 263 12.10 6.71 6.43
C THR A 263 12.18 5.31 5.82
N ASP A 264 13.27 4.99 5.15
CA ASP A 264 13.57 3.64 4.69
C ASP A 264 13.72 2.69 5.88
N LYS A 265 13.36 1.42 5.69
CA LYS A 265 13.35 0.44 6.80
C LYS A 265 14.68 0.41 7.56
N ASP A 266 15.81 0.34 6.85
CA ASP A 266 17.12 0.17 7.49
C ASP A 266 17.52 1.40 8.29
N LYS A 267 17.19 2.60 7.80
CA LYS A 267 17.39 3.86 8.51
C LYS A 267 16.54 3.95 9.77
N LEU A 268 15.27 3.52 9.73
CA LEU A 268 14.41 3.58 10.92
C LEU A 268 15.00 2.76 12.09
N PHE A 269 15.58 1.59 11.80
CA PHE A 269 16.14 0.72 12.83
C PHE A 269 17.56 1.11 13.28
N SER A 270 18.31 1.84 12.46
CA SER A 270 19.70 2.25 12.76
C SER A 270 19.82 3.67 13.30
N ASP A 271 19.02 4.61 12.80
CA ASP A 271 19.00 6.03 13.22
C ASP A 271 17.54 6.50 13.45
N PRO A 272 16.79 5.91 14.40
CA PRO A 272 15.49 6.44 14.79
C PRO A 272 15.63 7.83 15.44
N ARG A 273 14.86 8.81 14.95
CA ARG A 273 14.98 10.21 15.37
C ARG A 273 13.85 10.66 16.28
N HIS A 274 12.64 10.16 16.11
CA HIS A 274 11.54 10.59 16.97
C HIS A 274 11.58 9.82 18.32
N PRO A 275 11.47 10.49 19.49
CA PRO A 275 11.56 9.81 20.79
C PRO A 275 10.55 8.66 20.98
N TYR A 276 9.37 8.77 20.36
CA TYR A 276 8.39 7.68 20.32
C TYR A 276 8.91 6.46 19.55
N THR A 277 9.52 6.65 18.37
CA THR A 277 10.10 5.57 17.57
C THR A 277 11.22 4.87 18.33
N ILE A 278 12.09 5.63 18.99
CA ILE A 278 13.17 5.08 19.83
C ILE A 278 12.60 4.22 20.95
N ALA A 279 11.60 4.73 21.67
CA ALA A 279 10.95 3.98 22.73
C ALA A 279 10.29 2.69 22.21
N LEU A 280 9.61 2.75 21.06
CA LEU A 280 9.03 1.56 20.42
C LEU A 280 10.10 0.52 20.08
N LEU A 281 11.20 0.94 19.44
CA LEU A 281 12.29 0.03 19.06
C LEU A 281 13.00 -0.57 20.29
N SER A 282 13.15 0.18 21.38
CA SER A 282 13.72 -0.32 22.63
C SER A 282 12.90 -1.44 23.28
N SER A 283 11.63 -1.59 22.89
CA SER A 283 10.74 -2.63 23.40
C SER A 283 10.80 -3.95 22.61
N ILE A 284 11.46 -3.95 21.44
CA ILE A 284 11.56 -5.15 20.59
C ILE A 284 12.53 -6.14 21.25
N PRO A 285 12.12 -7.39 21.49
CA PRO A 285 13.01 -8.43 22.01
C PRO A 285 14.14 -8.73 21.02
N THR A 286 15.37 -8.71 21.49
CA THR A 286 16.54 -9.11 20.70
C THR A 286 17.00 -10.52 21.08
N THR A 287 17.49 -11.27 20.10
CA THR A 287 18.00 -12.64 20.30
C THR A 287 19.45 -12.69 20.77
N ASP A 288 20.16 -11.55 20.71
CA ASP A 288 21.56 -11.45 21.09
C ASP A 288 21.70 -11.21 22.61
N PRO A 289 22.35 -12.11 23.36
CA PRO A 289 22.55 -11.99 24.81
C PRO A 289 23.23 -10.69 25.26
N GLU A 290 24.10 -10.09 24.44
CA GLU A 290 24.76 -8.83 24.80
C GLU A 290 23.80 -7.64 24.64
N SER A 291 22.97 -7.66 23.59
CA SER A 291 21.91 -6.67 23.39
C SER A 291 20.75 -6.76 24.40
N ALA A 292 20.64 -7.87 25.14
CA ALA A 292 19.63 -8.04 26.19
C ALA A 292 19.84 -7.10 27.39
N GLN A 293 21.00 -6.45 27.48
CA GLN A 293 21.33 -5.41 28.47
C GLN A 293 20.92 -3.99 28.03
N ARG A 294 20.39 -3.80 26.81
CA ARG A 294 19.93 -2.47 26.37
C ARG A 294 18.82 -1.94 27.28
N ASP A 295 19.01 -0.73 27.78
CA ASP A 295 18.05 -0.01 28.61
C ASP A 295 16.71 0.12 27.85
N ARG A 296 15.65 -0.48 28.39
CA ARG A 296 14.29 -0.35 27.85
C ARG A 296 13.70 0.98 28.29
N ILE A 297 13.22 1.76 27.33
CA ILE A 297 12.52 3.02 27.65
C ILE A 297 11.06 2.69 27.98
N ILE A 298 10.72 2.79 29.27
CA ILE A 298 9.34 2.61 29.72
C ILE A 298 8.64 3.96 29.64
N LEU A 299 7.72 4.10 28.69
CA LEU A 299 6.92 5.32 28.54
C LEU A 299 5.85 5.41 29.64
N GLU A 300 6.01 6.37 30.53
CA GLU A 300 5.05 6.66 31.61
C GLU A 300 3.78 7.36 31.08
N GLY A 301 2.73 7.38 31.91
CA GLY A 301 1.46 8.03 31.62
C GLY A 301 0.52 7.26 30.68
N ASN A 302 -0.74 7.70 30.66
CA ASN A 302 -1.78 7.11 29.81
C ASN A 302 -1.72 7.67 28.38
N ILE A 303 -2.18 6.88 27.41
CA ILE A 303 -2.37 7.34 26.03
C ILE A 303 -3.47 8.42 26.03
N PRO A 304 -3.19 9.65 25.54
CA PRO A 304 -4.20 10.70 25.44
C PRO A 304 -5.34 10.33 24.48
N SER A 305 -6.47 11.01 24.63
CA SER A 305 -7.62 10.82 23.74
C SER A 305 -7.31 11.31 22.31
N PRO A 306 -7.54 10.50 21.26
CA PRO A 306 -7.45 10.97 19.88
C PRO A 306 -8.51 12.04 19.52
N ILE A 307 -9.64 12.07 20.24
CA ILE A 307 -10.73 13.04 20.01
C ILE A 307 -10.36 14.42 20.57
N ASN A 308 -9.64 14.45 21.70
CA ASN A 308 -9.15 15.66 22.33
C ASN A 308 -7.63 15.54 22.54
N PRO A 309 -6.83 15.65 21.46
CA PRO A 309 -5.40 15.48 21.54
C PRO A 309 -4.77 16.64 22.33
N PRO A 310 -3.62 16.40 22.99
CA PRO A 310 -2.92 17.46 23.71
C PRO A 310 -2.42 18.55 22.75
N SER A 311 -2.24 19.76 23.27
CA SER A 311 -1.74 20.89 22.50
C SER A 311 -0.28 20.71 22.08
N GLY A 312 0.13 21.39 21.02
CA GLY A 312 1.50 21.26 20.52
C GLY A 312 1.81 19.85 19.97
N CYS A 313 2.94 19.29 20.35
CA CYS A 313 3.37 17.93 19.98
C CYS A 313 2.51 16.88 20.68
N LYS A 314 1.76 16.08 19.92
CA LYS A 314 0.84 15.09 20.50
C LYS A 314 1.49 14.09 21.47
N PHE A 315 2.80 13.84 21.34
CA PHE A 315 3.55 12.91 22.18
C PHE A 315 4.13 13.55 23.45
N HIS A 316 4.03 14.87 23.65
CA HIS A 316 4.73 15.58 24.74
C HIS A 316 4.33 15.10 26.15
N THR A 317 3.16 14.47 26.33
CA THR A 317 2.69 13.98 27.64
C THR A 317 3.39 12.71 28.09
N ARG A 318 4.06 12.00 27.16
CA ARG A 318 4.77 10.73 27.41
C ARG A 318 6.22 10.78 26.92
N CYS A 319 6.61 11.86 26.26
CA CYS A 319 7.95 12.05 25.76
C CYS A 319 8.90 12.37 26.92
N TYR A 320 9.93 11.56 27.09
CA TYR A 320 11.01 11.77 28.07
C TYR A 320 11.96 12.92 27.69
N MET A 321 11.78 13.54 26.51
CA MET A 321 12.51 14.74 26.06
C MET A 321 11.57 15.94 25.87
N ALA A 322 10.40 15.95 26.52
CA ALA A 322 9.44 17.03 26.34
C ALA A 322 9.92 18.35 26.96
N CYS A 323 10.05 19.40 26.15
CA CYS A 323 10.29 20.76 26.63
C CYS A 323 9.04 21.64 26.52
N ASP A 324 9.12 22.87 27.00
CA ASP A 324 8.00 23.82 26.97
C ASP A 324 7.54 24.15 25.53
N LYS A 325 8.46 24.15 24.56
CA LYS A 325 8.13 24.32 23.12
C LYS A 325 7.21 23.19 22.63
N CYS A 326 7.45 21.95 23.07
CA CYS A 326 6.65 20.78 22.70
C CYS A 326 5.20 20.89 23.18
N ARG A 327 4.92 21.56 24.30
CA ARG A 327 3.56 21.74 24.84
C ARG A 327 2.72 22.75 24.06
N ARG A 328 3.38 23.71 23.41
CA ARG A 328 2.74 24.89 22.80
C ARG A 328 2.68 24.82 21.28
N ILE A 329 3.69 24.22 20.64
CA ILE A 329 3.86 24.25 19.19
C ILE A 329 3.85 22.82 18.64
N ASN A 330 3.03 22.55 17.63
CA ASN A 330 3.02 21.27 16.93
C ASN A 330 4.22 21.24 15.96
N PRO A 331 5.16 20.29 16.10
CA PRO A 331 6.29 20.20 15.19
C PRO A 331 5.81 19.86 13.77
N PRO A 332 6.25 20.58 12.72
CA PRO A 332 5.98 20.20 11.35
C PRO A 332 6.76 18.92 11.01
N LEU A 333 6.23 18.13 10.07
CA LEU A 333 6.96 17.01 9.48
C LEU A 333 8.02 17.59 8.52
N VAL A 334 9.29 17.48 8.88
CA VAL A 334 10.42 18.03 8.11
C VAL A 334 11.33 16.92 7.63
N GLU A 335 11.87 17.09 6.42
CA GLU A 335 12.91 16.22 5.89
C GLU A 335 14.24 16.60 6.53
N VAL A 336 14.81 15.69 7.31
CA VAL A 336 16.08 15.90 8.04
C VAL A 336 17.28 15.28 7.36
N GLU A 337 17.02 14.29 6.51
CA GLU A 337 17.92 13.70 5.54
C GLU A 337 17.10 13.27 4.33
N PRO A 338 17.71 13.09 3.14
CA PRO A 338 17.00 12.57 1.98
C PRO A 338 16.19 11.31 2.32
N GLY A 339 14.87 11.40 2.14
CA GLY A 339 13.92 10.32 2.40
C GLY A 339 13.53 10.11 3.87
N HIS A 340 14.11 10.86 4.82
CA HIS A 340 13.86 10.74 6.25
C HIS A 340 13.14 11.97 6.78
N PHE A 341 11.86 11.78 7.10
CA PHE A 341 10.98 12.82 7.61
C PHE A 341 10.69 12.60 9.09
N VAL A 342 10.72 13.67 9.88
CA VAL A 342 10.51 13.62 11.33
C VAL A 342 9.67 14.81 11.78
N ALA A 343 8.66 14.56 12.62
CA ALA A 343 7.86 15.60 13.25
C ALA A 343 8.27 15.78 14.72
N CYS A 344 9.45 16.35 14.95
CA CYS A 344 10.00 16.62 16.29
C CYS A 344 10.70 17.97 16.33
N HIS A 345 10.66 18.66 17.48
CA HIS A 345 11.45 19.90 17.68
C HIS A 345 12.95 19.64 17.83
N TYR A 346 13.32 18.43 18.24
CA TYR A 346 14.70 17.95 18.30
C TYR A 346 14.82 16.81 17.32
N SER A 347 15.09 17.10 16.06
CA SER A 347 15.06 16.11 14.97
C SER A 347 16.45 15.57 14.61
N GLU A 348 17.46 15.90 15.40
CA GLU A 348 18.83 15.41 15.29
C GLU A 348 18.93 13.93 15.65
N ARG A 349 20.06 13.33 15.23
CA ARG A 349 20.44 11.96 15.55
C ARG A 349 20.50 11.76 17.06
N LYS A 350 19.98 10.63 17.52
CA LYS A 350 19.83 10.30 18.95
C LYS A 350 20.59 9.05 19.38
N LEU A 351 21.00 8.21 18.44
CA LEU A 351 21.81 7.02 18.69
C LEU A 351 23.21 7.21 18.13
N GLY A 352 24.22 6.77 18.89
CA GLY A 352 25.60 6.64 18.44
C GLY A 352 25.79 5.43 17.53
N GLU A 353 27.00 5.26 17.00
CA GLU A 353 27.35 4.11 16.13
C GLU A 353 27.30 2.76 16.89
N ASP A 354 27.45 2.81 18.21
CA ASP A 354 27.30 1.71 19.16
C ASP A 354 25.83 1.39 19.49
N GLY A 355 24.90 2.25 19.08
CA GLY A 355 23.48 2.15 19.39
C GLY A 355 23.13 2.62 20.81
N GLU A 356 24.06 3.29 21.51
CA GLU A 356 23.77 3.98 22.77
C GLU A 356 23.12 5.33 22.51
N LEU A 357 22.32 5.82 23.47
CA LEU A 357 21.71 7.15 23.36
C LEU A 357 22.80 8.21 23.51
N LEU A 358 22.84 9.16 22.58
CA LEU A 358 23.78 10.29 22.60
C LEU A 358 23.48 11.32 23.70
N PHE A 359 22.45 11.09 24.51
CA PHE A 359 22.03 11.95 25.60
C PHE A 359 21.50 11.09 26.76
N ASP A 360 21.63 11.60 27.98
CA ASP A 360 21.07 10.96 29.16
C ASP A 360 19.56 11.29 29.29
N TRP A 361 18.72 10.34 28.89
CA TRP A 361 17.27 10.49 28.98
C TRP A 361 16.74 10.49 30.43
N ARG A 362 17.53 10.04 31.42
CA ARG A 362 17.13 10.00 32.84
C ARG A 362 17.26 11.35 33.53
N SER A 363 18.06 12.28 32.99
CA SER A 363 18.24 13.65 33.51
C SER A 363 17.37 14.70 32.82
N CYS A 364 16.59 14.32 31.81
CA CYS A 364 15.72 15.20 31.03
C CYS A 364 14.44 15.62 31.78
N GLY A 365 14.63 16.39 32.85
CA GLY A 365 13.61 17.17 33.57
C GLY A 365 14.11 18.56 34.00
N GLU A 366 15.41 18.82 33.83
CA GLU A 366 16.05 20.11 33.96
C GLU A 366 16.59 20.51 32.57
N ASP A 367 16.48 21.79 32.23
CA ASP A 367 16.75 22.33 30.89
C ASP A 367 18.06 21.79 30.27
N ILE A 368 17.93 20.98 29.21
CA ILE A 368 19.08 20.49 28.44
C ILE A 368 19.55 21.64 27.55
N GLU A 369 20.62 22.32 27.96
CA GLU A 369 21.50 23.02 27.03
C GLU A 369 22.25 21.95 26.23
N ILE A 370 21.87 21.78 24.97
CA ILE A 370 22.67 21.01 24.00
C ILE A 370 23.79 21.96 23.58
N GLU A 371 25.04 21.65 23.94
CA GLU A 371 26.21 22.39 23.45
C GLU A 371 26.28 22.28 21.91
N GLU A 372 26.50 23.42 21.25
CA GLU A 372 26.49 23.64 19.79
C GLU A 372 27.48 22.78 18.99
#